data_AF-A0A812UJC3-F1
#
_entry.id   AF-A0A812UJC3-F1
#
_cell.length_a   1.000
_cell.length_b   1.000
_cell.length_c   1.000
_cell.angle_alpha   90.00
_cell.angle_beta   90.00
_cell.angle_gamma   90.00
#
_symmetry.space_group_name_H-M   'P 1'
#
loop_
_entity.id
_entity.type
_entity.pdbx_description
1 polymer ?
#
loop_
_entity_poly.entity_id
_entity_poly.type
_entity_poly.pdbx_seq_one_letter_code
_entity_poly.pdbx_strand_id
1 'polypeptide(L)' 'ADGSPGIPHKTQIKVRVEANDGSWHDRVPAWIKLAWQDHTTNLFNGVFWEPPDEERYEFLNPRPP' A
#
# COMPACT_ATOMS: atom_id res chain seq x y z
N ALA A 1 -5.47 18.84 -12.89
CA ALA A 1 -5.68 17.54 -12.22
C ALA A 1 -7.02 17.61 -11.48
N ASP A 2 -7.74 16.50 -11.41
CA ASP A 2 -9.09 16.37 -10.84
C ASP A 2 -9.10 16.18 -9.30
N GLY A 3 -7.92 16.20 -8.67
CA GLY A 3 -7.78 16.00 -7.22
C GLY A 3 -7.66 14.52 -6.81
N SER A 4 -7.73 13.58 -7.76
CA SER A 4 -7.54 12.16 -7.47
C SER A 4 -6.07 11.83 -7.14
N PRO A 5 -5.82 10.82 -6.28
CA PRO A 5 -4.46 10.32 -6.05
C PRO A 5 -3.83 9.80 -7.35
N GLY A 6 -2.55 10.11 -7.57
CA GLY A 6 -1.82 9.63 -8.76
C GLY A 6 -1.61 8.11 -8.81
N ILE A 7 -1.91 7.38 -7.72
CA ILE A 7 -1.88 5.93 -7.65
C ILE A 7 -3.30 5.44 -7.33
N PRO A 8 -3.92 4.59 -8.16
CA PRO A 8 -5.25 4.04 -7.88
C PRO A 8 -5.27 3.18 -6.62
N HIS A 9 -6.41 3.18 -5.91
CA HIS A 9 -6.68 2.26 -4.79
C HIS A 9 -6.43 0.80 -5.20
N LYS A 10 -5.91 -0.03 -4.28
CA LYS A 10 -5.58 -1.46 -4.48
C LYS A 10 -4.45 -1.74 -5.48
N THR A 11 -3.71 -0.72 -5.93
CA THR A 11 -2.51 -0.91 -6.75
C THR A 11 -1.37 -1.53 -5.92
N GLN A 12 -0.70 -2.56 -6.46
CA GLN A 12 0.51 -3.11 -5.85
C GLN A 12 1.71 -2.18 -6.11
N ILE A 13 2.47 -1.89 -5.06
CA ILE A 13 3.61 -0.96 -5.09
C ILE A 13 4.83 -1.50 -4.35
N LYS A 14 6.01 -1.07 -4.81
CA LYS A 14 7.31 -1.27 -4.15
C LYS A 14 8.13 0.02 -4.23
N VAL A 15 9.01 0.23 -3.26
CA VAL A 15 10.07 1.23 -3.36
C VAL A 15 11.27 0.55 -4.00
N ARG A 16 11.79 1.16 -5.07
CA ARG A 16 13.04 0.75 -5.71
C ARG A 16 14.18 1.56 -5.11
N VAL A 17 15.19 0.86 -4.57
CA VAL A 17 16.35 1.45 -3.91
C VAL A 17 17.61 0.99 -4.63
N GLU A 18 18.49 1.94 -4.96
CA GLU A 18 19.85 1.65 -5.44
C GLU A 18 20.79 1.55 -4.23
N ALA A 19 21.53 0.45 -4.13
CA ALA A 19 22.57 0.29 -3.13
C ALA A 19 23.89 0.95 -3.59
N ASN A 20 24.84 1.09 -2.67
CA ASN A 20 26.13 1.70 -2.95
C ASN A 20 26.99 0.92 -3.96
N ASP A 21 26.69 -0.36 -4.17
CA ASP A 21 27.31 -1.24 -5.16
C ASP A 21 26.63 -1.15 -6.55
N GLY A 22 25.64 -0.27 -6.71
CA GLY A 22 24.86 -0.11 -7.94
C GLY A 22 23.78 -1.17 -8.16
N SER A 23 23.57 -2.07 -7.20
CA SER A 23 22.49 -3.05 -7.29
C SER A 23 21.13 -2.43 -6.95
N TRP A 24 20.07 -2.93 -7.60
CA TRP A 24 18.70 -2.49 -7.35
C TRP A 24 17.97 -3.46 -6.44
N HIS A 25 17.19 -2.90 -5.52
CA HIS A 25 16.32 -3.65 -4.62
C HIS A 25 14.90 -3.10 -4.64
N ASP A 26 13.93 -3.97 -4.87
CA ASP A 26 12.52 -3.64 -4.72
C ASP A 26 12.04 -4.10 -3.32
N ARG A 27 11.59 -3.14 -2.50
CA ARG A 27 11.15 -3.35 -1.12
C ARG A 27 9.70 -2.92 -0.93
N VAL A 28 8.99 -3.59 -0.02
CA VAL A 28 7.70 -3.10 0.46
C VAL A 28 7.95 -1.81 1.26
N PRO A 29 7.20 -0.70 1.02
CA PRO A 29 7.36 0.52 1.81
C PRO A 29 7.17 0.24 3.31
N ALA A 30 8.08 0.73 4.16
CA ALA A 30 8.05 0.46 5.60
C ALA A 30 6.74 0.87 6.30
N TRP A 31 6.05 1.88 5.74
CA TRP A 31 4.81 2.45 6.28
C TRP A 31 3.57 2.04 5.47
N ILE A 32 3.64 0.94 4.71
CA ILE A 32 2.48 0.48 3.94
C ILE A 32 1.31 0.13 4.87
N LYS A 33 0.10 0.56 4.51
CA LYS A 33 -1.12 0.27 5.28
C LYS A 33 -1.59 -1.18 5.10
N LEU A 34 -1.30 -1.79 3.94
CA LEU A 34 -1.72 -3.14 3.58
C LEU A 34 -0.67 -3.83 2.71
N ALA A 35 -0.45 -5.13 2.91
CA ALA A 35 0.34 -5.96 2.02
C ALA A 35 -0.41 -7.26 1.70
N TRP A 36 -0.35 -7.71 0.46
CA TRP A 36 -0.91 -8.98 0.02
C TRP A 36 0.19 -9.97 -0.33
N GLN A 37 -0.01 -11.24 0.05
CA GLN A 37 0.86 -12.32 -0.36
C GLN A 37 0.51 -12.72 -1.80
N ASP A 38 1.52 -12.78 -2.65
CA ASP A 38 1.43 -13.43 -3.95
C ASP A 38 1.62 -14.95 -3.75
N HIS A 39 0.58 -15.73 -4.03
CA HIS A 39 0.60 -17.18 -3.85
C HIS A 39 1.43 -17.92 -4.91
N THR A 40 1.87 -17.26 -5.98
CA THR A 40 2.80 -17.84 -6.96
C THR A 40 4.25 -17.68 -6.51
N THR A 41 4.61 -16.52 -5.96
CA THR A 41 6.01 -16.23 -5.54
C THR A 41 6.27 -16.40 -4.04
N ASN A 42 5.21 -16.53 -3.24
CA ASN A 42 5.21 -16.48 -1.77
C ASN A 42 5.76 -15.16 -1.18
N LEU A 43 5.96 -14.13 -2.00
CA LEU A 43 6.42 -12.81 -1.56
C LEU A 43 5.24 -11.91 -1.24
N PHE A 44 5.46 -10.91 -0.38
CA PHE A 44 4.48 -9.86 -0.11
C PHE A 44 4.70 -8.66 -1.04
N ASN A 45 3.59 -8.08 -1.51
CA ASN A 45 3.56 -6.83 -2.25
C ASN A 45 2.82 -5.78 -1.41
N GLY A 46 3.39 -4.57 -1.34
CA GLY A 46 2.70 -3.45 -0.71
C GLY A 46 1.49 -3.05 -1.55
N VAL A 47 0.40 -2.64 -0.91
CA VAL A 47 -0.84 -2.24 -1.59
C VAL A 47 -1.15 -0.80 -1.21
N PHE A 48 -1.31 0.06 -2.22
CA PHE A 48 -1.75 1.42 -2.01
C PHE A 48 -3.20 1.41 -1.52
N TRP A 49 -3.38 1.69 -0.23
CA TRP A 49 -4.67 1.56 0.45
C TRP A 49 -5.27 2.92 0.76
N GLU A 50 -5.98 3.45 -0.23
CA GLU A 50 -6.78 4.67 -0.12
C GLU A 50 -8.20 4.41 -0.66
N PRO A 51 -9.06 3.68 0.08
CA PRO A 51 -10.39 3.32 -0.40
C PRO A 51 -11.23 4.57 -0.68
N PRO A 52 -12.09 4.55 -1.72
CA PRO A 52 -13.07 5.60 -1.95
C PRO A 52 -14.08 5.64 -0.80
N ASP A 53 -14.84 6.73 -0.69
CA ASP A 53 -15.71 6.97 0.47
C ASP A 53 -16.80 5.89 0.61
N GLU A 54 -17.26 5.29 -0.49
CA GLU A 54 -18.24 4.20 -0.48
C GLU A 54 -17.69 2.88 0.09
N GLU A 55 -16.36 2.72 0.15
CA GLU A 55 -15.68 1.54 0.68
C GLU A 55 -15.07 1.78 2.07
N ARG A 56 -15.11 3.02 2.58
CA ARG A 56 -14.54 3.38 3.88
C ARG A 56 -15.47 2.97 5.02
N TYR A 57 -14.91 2.29 6.01
CA TYR A 57 -15.64 1.98 7.22
C TYR A 57 -15.83 3.22 8.10
N GLU A 58 -17.08 3.49 8.48
CA GLU A 58 -17.43 4.51 9.47
C GLU A 58 -17.63 3.88 10.84
N PHE A 59 -16.92 4.40 11.86
CA PHE A 59 -17.09 3.94 13.23
C PHE A 59 -18.50 4.25 13.74
N LEU A 60 -19.25 3.19 14.04
CA LEU A 60 -20.64 3.30 14.47
C LEU A 60 -20.79 3.64 15.97
N ASN A 61 -19.73 3.49 16.76
CA ASN A 61 -19.78 3.58 18.22
C ASN A 61 -18.59 4.40 18.77
N PRO A 62 -18.78 5.16 19.86
CA PRO A 62 -17.70 5.90 20.52
C PRO A 62 -16.78 4.97 21.33
N ARG A 63 -15.61 5.48 21.72
CA ARG A 63 -14.71 4.79 22.65
C ARG A 63 -15.38 4.67 24.04
N PRO A 64 -15.32 3.50 24.69
CA PRO A 64 -15.79 3.36 26.08
C PRO A 64 -15.10 4.34 27.03
N PRO A 65 -15.76 4.75 28.13
CA PRO A 65 -15.17 5.60 29.17
C PRO A 65 -14.01 4.93 29.91
#